data_AF-A0A1S2NX26-F1
#
_entry.id   AF-A0A1S2NX26-F1
#
_cell.length_a   1.000
_cell.length_b   1.000
_cell.length_c   1.000
_cell.angle_alpha   90.00
_cell.angle_beta   90.00
_cell.angle_gamma   90.00
#
_symmetry.space_group_name_H-M   'P 1'
#
loop_
_entity.id
_entity.type
_entity.pdbx_description
1 polymer ?
#
loop_
_entity_poly.entity_id
_entity_poly.type
_entity_poly.pdbx_seq_one_letter_code
_entity_poly.pdbx_strand_id
1 'polypeptide(L)'
;MHISEMFRLVRGTGHVLEVVDVLHRDRLALRIHDGAFSAMDLTTRHPRTGKLLPTVKFMVQTLAAAGELQRDLQRELTYDGRAAEAKGNKGGRHPAVPADKTDAVRTACLEGRSVAALARDHGVSRGAIRPAVADLMPDHTAIEEDTPAPEVPATLDMPGKIADFLRTTELEPAERATLDQGVTVRRGQGYTLRVTAVPAVHRRLLAHCQPLDDGQGVPAVPAQRKARREYENRVGTLTSPNHDRSHP
;
A
#
# COMPACT_ATOMS: atom_id res chain seq x y z
N MET A 1 -8.39 -4.43 41.36
CA MET A 1 -9.12 -4.81 40.13
C MET A 1 -9.19 -6.32 40.05
N HIS A 2 -10.37 -6.88 39.78
CA HIS A 2 -10.57 -8.32 39.64
C HIS A 2 -11.04 -8.65 38.22
N ILE A 3 -10.45 -9.67 37.62
CA ILE A 3 -10.83 -10.19 36.32
C ILE A 3 -10.94 -11.72 36.38
N SER A 4 -11.86 -12.29 35.61
CA SER A 4 -11.96 -13.75 35.50
C SER A 4 -10.68 -14.32 34.87
N GLU A 5 -10.29 -13.81 33.70
CA GLU A 5 -9.13 -14.29 32.95
C GLU A 5 -8.32 -13.13 32.37
N MET A 6 -7.00 -13.33 32.24
CA MET A 6 -6.06 -12.30 31.75
C MET A 6 -6.35 -11.86 30.31
N PHE A 7 -6.71 -12.78 29.42
CA PHE A 7 -6.96 -12.47 28.00
C PHE A 7 -8.28 -11.71 27.76
N ARG A 8 -9.12 -11.53 28.78
CA ARG A 8 -10.29 -10.64 28.71
C ARG A 8 -9.92 -9.17 28.90
N LEU A 9 -8.81 -8.91 29.60
CA LEU A 9 -8.31 -7.57 29.85
C LEU A 9 -7.39 -7.09 28.72
N VAL A 10 -6.64 -8.01 28.12
CA VAL A 10 -5.52 -7.68 27.24
C VAL A 10 -5.74 -8.17 25.80
N ARG A 11 -5.33 -7.35 24.82
CA ARG A 11 -5.50 -7.62 23.38
C ARG A 11 -4.25 -8.18 22.69
N GLY A 12 -3.11 -8.19 23.39
CA GLY A 12 -1.84 -8.65 22.86
C GLY A 12 -0.68 -8.42 23.83
N THR A 13 0.48 -8.91 23.45
CA THR A 13 1.78 -8.91 24.15
C THR A 13 2.17 -7.53 24.68
N GLY A 14 2.17 -6.52 23.80
CA GLY A 14 2.48 -5.13 24.17
C GLY A 14 1.47 -4.55 25.17
N HIS A 15 0.19 -4.89 24.99
CA HIS A 15 -0.88 -4.41 25.85
C HIS A 15 -0.80 -5.02 27.27
N VAL A 16 -0.15 -6.19 27.46
CA VAL A 16 0.02 -6.77 28.82
C VAL A 16 0.93 -5.89 29.66
N LEU A 17 2.07 -5.50 29.11
CA LEU A 17 3.07 -4.70 29.82
C LEU A 17 2.54 -3.30 30.13
N GLU A 18 1.83 -2.69 29.18
CA GLU A 18 1.15 -1.40 29.37
C GLU A 18 0.13 -1.45 30.51
N VAL A 19 -0.71 -2.49 30.56
CA VAL A 19 -1.70 -2.67 31.62
C VAL A 19 -1.03 -2.87 32.98
N VAL A 20 0.02 -3.69 33.06
CA VAL A 20 0.77 -3.88 34.31
C VAL A 20 1.45 -2.59 34.78
N ASP A 21 1.96 -1.76 33.86
CA ASP A 21 2.54 -0.46 34.18
C ASP A 21 1.49 0.55 34.68
N VAL A 22 0.31 0.61 34.04
CA VAL A 22 -0.81 1.46 34.48
C VAL A 22 -1.30 1.06 35.87
N LEU A 23 -1.53 -0.23 36.09
CA LEU A 23 -2.00 -0.73 37.39
C LEU A 23 -1.00 -0.43 38.50
N HIS A 24 0.30 -0.52 38.21
CA HIS A 24 1.33 -0.11 39.17
C HIS A 24 1.32 1.40 39.46
N ARG A 25 1.24 2.24 38.41
CA ARG A 25 1.19 3.70 38.55
C ARG A 25 0.03 4.13 39.45
N ASP A 26 -1.13 3.51 39.26
CA ASP A 26 -2.36 3.86 39.96
C ASP A 26 -2.49 3.14 41.31
N ARG A 27 -1.46 2.38 41.73
CA ARG A 27 -1.44 1.58 42.98
C ARG A 27 -2.59 0.58 43.08
N LEU A 28 -2.99 0.03 41.95
CA LEU A 28 -4.06 -0.96 41.84
C LEU A 28 -3.48 -2.38 41.80
N ALA A 29 -3.93 -3.24 42.71
CA ALA A 29 -3.63 -4.67 42.64
C ALA A 29 -4.50 -5.35 41.57
N LEU A 30 -3.88 -6.19 40.74
CA LEU A 30 -4.58 -7.07 39.79
C LEU A 30 -4.80 -8.45 40.41
N ARG A 31 -6.04 -8.92 40.41
CA ARG A 31 -6.39 -10.30 40.78
C ARG A 31 -7.07 -10.98 39.61
N ILE A 32 -6.51 -12.11 39.20
CA ILE A 32 -7.05 -12.99 38.16
C ILE A 32 -7.66 -14.17 38.92
N HIS A 33 -8.82 -14.66 38.51
CA HIS A 33 -9.48 -15.76 39.22
C HIS A 33 -9.27 -17.12 38.54
N ASP A 34 -9.10 -17.14 37.21
CA ASP A 34 -8.99 -18.37 36.43
C ASP A 34 -7.65 -18.49 35.69
N GLY A 35 -7.26 -19.75 35.44
CA GLY A 35 -6.06 -20.10 34.70
C GLY A 35 -4.76 -20.05 35.50
N ALA A 36 -3.63 -20.19 34.81
CA ALA A 36 -2.29 -20.34 35.41
C ALA A 36 -1.81 -19.15 36.25
N PHE A 37 -2.55 -18.04 36.26
CA PHE A 37 -2.17 -16.77 36.92
C PHE A 37 -3.09 -16.40 38.09
N SER A 38 -4.03 -17.26 38.44
CA SER A 38 -5.04 -17.00 39.49
C SER A 38 -4.44 -16.63 40.85
N ALA A 39 -3.28 -17.20 41.18
CA ALA A 39 -2.59 -16.96 42.45
C ALA A 39 -1.53 -15.83 42.41
N MET A 40 -1.32 -15.17 41.26
CA MET A 40 -0.14 -14.32 41.06
C MET A 40 -0.45 -12.82 41.05
N ASP A 41 0.33 -12.05 41.82
CA ASP A 41 0.37 -10.59 41.72
C ASP A 41 1.41 -10.15 40.70
N LEU A 42 0.93 -9.84 39.50
CA LEU A 42 1.75 -9.39 38.37
C LEU A 42 2.23 -7.94 38.49
N THR A 43 1.82 -7.21 39.54
CA THR A 43 2.24 -5.82 39.77
C THR A 43 3.42 -5.72 40.75
N THR A 44 3.86 -6.84 41.31
CA THR A 44 4.93 -6.88 42.32
C THR A 44 6.26 -6.33 41.79
N ARG A 45 6.79 -5.32 42.48
CA ARG A 45 8.05 -4.65 42.13
C ARG A 45 9.08 -4.71 43.25
N HIS A 46 10.34 -4.62 42.87
CA HIS A 46 11.44 -4.57 43.80
C HIS A 46 11.41 -3.25 44.62
N PRO A 47 11.39 -3.30 45.97
CA PRO A 47 11.11 -2.12 46.81
C PRO A 47 12.08 -0.94 46.60
N ARG A 48 13.35 -1.23 46.31
CA ARG A 48 14.39 -0.19 46.12
C ARG A 48 14.52 0.35 44.70
N THR A 49 14.14 -0.43 43.69
CA THR A 49 14.41 -0.08 42.29
C THR A 49 13.15 0.24 41.50
N GLY A 50 11.96 -0.08 42.04
CA GLY A 50 10.68 0.16 41.36
C GLY A 50 10.52 -0.62 40.05
N LYS A 51 11.39 -1.60 39.78
CA LYS A 51 11.34 -2.48 38.61
C LYS A 51 10.54 -3.73 38.94
N LEU A 52 9.87 -4.31 37.94
CA LEU A 52 9.24 -5.63 38.08
C LEU A 52 10.27 -6.65 38.56
N LEU A 53 9.85 -7.53 39.47
CA LEU A 53 10.69 -8.65 39.88
C LEU A 53 11.05 -9.50 38.66
N PRO A 54 12.29 -10.05 38.56
CA PRO A 54 12.68 -10.90 37.43
C PRO A 54 11.71 -12.06 37.18
N THR A 55 11.19 -12.67 38.25
CA THR A 55 10.16 -13.72 38.18
C THR A 55 8.85 -13.23 37.56
N VAL A 56 8.36 -12.06 37.97
CA VAL A 56 7.15 -11.45 37.41
C VAL A 56 7.37 -11.07 35.94
N LYS A 57 8.54 -10.50 35.63
CA LYS A 57 8.91 -10.15 34.24
C LYS A 57 8.94 -11.38 33.34
N PHE A 58 9.55 -12.47 33.80
CA PHE A 58 9.58 -13.75 33.09
C PHE A 58 8.15 -14.28 32.85
N MET A 59 7.32 -14.31 33.90
CA MET A 59 5.93 -14.79 33.80
C MET A 59 5.09 -13.95 32.83
N VAL A 60 5.22 -12.62 32.87
CA VAL A 60 4.54 -11.73 31.93
C VAL A 60 4.98 -12.03 30.50
N GLN A 61 6.28 -12.25 30.26
CA GLN A 61 6.79 -12.59 28.92
C GLN A 61 6.31 -13.96 28.43
N THR A 62 6.33 -14.99 29.29
CA THR A 62 5.83 -16.33 28.96
C THR A 62 4.34 -16.32 28.64
N LEU A 63 3.56 -15.58 29.43
CA LEU A 63 2.13 -15.37 29.17
C LEU A 63 1.89 -14.72 27.82
N ALA A 64 2.67 -13.70 27.53
CA ALA A 64 2.52 -12.94 26.31
C ALA A 64 2.83 -13.81 25.08
N ALA A 65 3.87 -14.65 25.16
CA ALA A 65 4.20 -15.66 24.15
C ALA A 65 3.12 -16.75 24.02
N ALA A 66 2.59 -17.27 25.12
CA ALA A 66 1.50 -18.25 25.09
C ALA A 66 0.23 -17.68 24.43
N GLY A 67 -0.08 -16.41 24.68
CA GLY A 67 -1.19 -15.72 24.02
C GLY A 67 -0.99 -15.52 22.52
N GLU A 68 0.25 -15.34 22.05
CA GLU A 68 0.58 -15.32 20.62
C GLU A 68 0.36 -16.69 19.99
N LEU A 69 0.91 -17.74 20.61
CA LEU A 69 0.72 -19.11 20.15
C LEU A 69 -0.76 -19.48 20.02
N GLN A 70 -1.58 -19.14 21.02
CA GLN A 70 -3.02 -19.42 20.96
C GLN A 70 -3.70 -18.66 19.81
N ARG A 71 -3.33 -17.40 19.57
CA ARG A 71 -3.90 -16.59 18.47
C ARG A 71 -3.49 -17.14 17.11
N ASP A 72 -2.24 -17.57 16.97
CA ASP A 72 -1.75 -18.14 15.72
C ASP A 72 -2.38 -19.50 15.45
N LEU A 73 -2.54 -20.36 16.46
CA LEU A 73 -3.28 -21.62 16.31
C LEU A 73 -4.73 -21.39 15.92
N GLN A 74 -5.42 -20.41 16.53
CA GLN A 74 -6.78 -20.04 16.14
C GLN A 74 -6.85 -19.54 14.69
N ARG A 75 -5.85 -18.78 14.22
CA ARG A 75 -5.76 -18.34 12.84
C ARG A 75 -5.56 -19.52 11.89
N GLU A 76 -4.66 -20.43 12.19
CA GLU A 76 -4.42 -21.65 11.41
C GLU A 76 -5.70 -22.47 11.28
N LEU A 77 -6.38 -22.77 12.40
CA LEU A 77 -7.66 -23.47 12.39
C LEU A 77 -8.75 -22.73 11.60
N THR A 78 -8.74 -21.40 11.63
CA THR A 78 -9.68 -20.59 10.83
C THR A 78 -9.36 -20.68 9.34
N TYR A 79 -8.08 -20.70 8.97
CA TYR A 79 -7.66 -20.89 7.58
C TYR A 79 -7.99 -22.29 7.08
N ASP A 80 -7.71 -23.33 7.88
CA ASP A 80 -8.06 -24.71 7.56
C ASP A 80 -9.57 -24.89 7.43
N GLY A 81 -10.36 -24.27 8.32
CA GLY A 81 -11.82 -24.23 8.21
C GLY A 81 -12.31 -23.57 6.93
N ARG A 82 -11.73 -22.41 6.55
CA ARG A 82 -12.05 -21.74 5.28
C ARG A 82 -11.64 -22.58 4.07
N ALA A 83 -10.50 -23.25 4.13
CA ALA A 83 -10.04 -24.14 3.06
C ALA A 83 -10.96 -25.36 2.92
N ALA A 84 -11.49 -25.88 4.02
CA ALA A 84 -12.49 -26.95 4.02
C ALA A 84 -13.86 -26.50 3.45
N GLU A 85 -14.29 -25.27 3.75
CA GLU A 85 -15.53 -24.66 3.20
C GLU A 85 -15.43 -24.25 1.72
N ALA A 86 -14.22 -24.13 1.17
CA ALA A 86 -13.99 -23.75 -0.23
C ALA A 86 -14.56 -24.76 -1.25
N LYS A 87 -15.10 -25.89 -0.81
CA LYS A 87 -16.02 -26.74 -1.60
C LYS A 87 -17.37 -26.03 -1.79
N GLY A 88 -17.37 -24.99 -2.61
CA GLY A 88 -18.59 -24.36 -3.16
C GLY A 88 -18.93 -22.98 -2.61
N ASN A 89 -18.35 -22.54 -1.49
CA ASN A 89 -18.64 -21.21 -0.93
C ASN A 89 -17.44 -20.27 -1.10
N LYS A 90 -17.59 -19.23 -1.94
CA LYS A 90 -16.57 -18.18 -2.10
C LYS A 90 -16.82 -17.08 -1.07
N GLY A 91 -15.88 -16.90 -0.15
CA GLY A 91 -15.89 -15.75 0.75
C GLY A 91 -15.70 -14.42 0.00
N GLY A 92 -16.06 -13.31 0.63
CA GLY A 92 -15.90 -11.96 0.07
C GLY A 92 -17.23 -11.28 -0.21
N ARG A 93 -17.15 -10.08 -0.82
CA ARG A 93 -18.34 -9.30 -1.18
C ARG A 93 -19.01 -9.94 -2.40
N HIS A 94 -20.32 -10.16 -2.33
CA HIS A 94 -21.08 -10.61 -3.49
C HIS A 94 -20.94 -9.62 -4.67
N PRO A 95 -20.81 -10.12 -5.91
CA PRO A 95 -20.83 -9.28 -7.10
C PRO A 95 -22.07 -8.38 -7.13
N ALA A 96 -21.88 -7.10 -7.50
CA ALA A 96 -22.96 -6.13 -7.58
C ALA A 96 -23.94 -6.44 -8.74
N VAL A 97 -23.45 -7.12 -9.78
CA VAL A 97 -24.29 -7.76 -10.80
C VAL A 97 -24.32 -9.25 -10.47
N PRO A 98 -25.48 -9.80 -10.04
CA PRO A 98 -25.58 -11.20 -9.69
C PRO A 98 -25.52 -12.08 -10.96
N ALA A 99 -25.09 -13.33 -10.80
CA ALA A 99 -24.73 -14.21 -11.93
C ALA A 99 -25.89 -14.47 -12.89
N ASP A 100 -27.12 -14.51 -12.38
CA ASP A 100 -28.37 -14.64 -13.15
C ASP A 100 -28.64 -13.46 -14.10
N LYS A 101 -28.06 -12.28 -13.81
CA LYS A 101 -28.22 -11.07 -14.62
C LYS A 101 -27.04 -10.77 -15.53
N THR A 102 -25.91 -11.44 -15.33
CA THR A 102 -24.69 -11.24 -16.11
C THR A 102 -24.92 -11.54 -17.59
N ASP A 103 -25.63 -12.61 -17.93
CA ASP A 103 -25.92 -12.97 -19.32
C ASP A 103 -26.83 -11.95 -19.99
N ALA A 104 -27.83 -11.42 -19.28
CA ALA A 104 -28.70 -10.37 -19.81
C ALA A 104 -27.92 -9.07 -20.08
N VAL A 105 -27.02 -8.68 -19.16
CA VAL A 105 -26.13 -7.53 -19.34
C VAL A 105 -25.20 -7.73 -20.54
N ARG A 106 -24.67 -8.94 -20.71
CA ARG A 106 -23.79 -9.32 -21.82
C ARG A 106 -24.51 -9.27 -23.16
N THR A 107 -25.70 -9.87 -23.27
CA THR A 107 -26.53 -9.83 -24.47
C THR A 107 -26.89 -8.40 -24.86
N ALA A 108 -27.36 -7.58 -23.89
CA ALA A 108 -27.69 -6.19 -24.16
C ALA A 108 -26.47 -5.37 -24.62
N CYS A 109 -25.28 -5.67 -24.10
CA CYS A 109 -24.03 -5.06 -24.57
C CYS A 109 -23.70 -5.43 -26.02
N LEU A 110 -23.91 -6.70 -26.42
CA LEU A 110 -23.74 -7.16 -27.80
C LEU A 110 -24.75 -6.52 -28.76
N GLU A 111 -25.96 -6.22 -28.27
CA GLU A 111 -26.99 -5.47 -28.99
C GLU A 111 -26.69 -3.95 -29.09
N GLY A 112 -25.54 -3.49 -28.61
CA GLY A 112 -25.08 -2.12 -28.73
C GLY A 112 -25.49 -1.18 -27.59
N ARG A 113 -26.04 -1.70 -26.48
CA ARG A 113 -26.36 -0.89 -25.30
C ARG A 113 -25.07 -0.46 -24.59
N SER A 114 -24.99 0.82 -24.23
CA SER A 114 -23.83 1.35 -23.51
C SER A 114 -23.77 0.91 -22.05
N VAL A 115 -22.55 0.80 -21.50
CA VAL A 115 -22.30 0.54 -20.07
C VAL A 115 -23.03 1.53 -19.15
N ALA A 116 -23.19 2.78 -19.59
CA ALA A 116 -23.90 3.81 -18.83
C ALA A 116 -25.42 3.59 -18.81
N ALA A 117 -26.01 3.05 -19.88
CA ALA A 117 -27.42 2.69 -19.92
C ALA A 117 -27.69 1.47 -19.01
N LEU A 118 -26.86 0.43 -19.15
CA LEU A 118 -26.93 -0.78 -18.33
C LEU A 118 -26.78 -0.48 -16.84
N ALA A 119 -25.86 0.41 -16.47
CA ALA A 119 -25.69 0.84 -15.07
C ALA A 119 -26.96 1.47 -14.48
N ARG A 120 -27.68 2.29 -15.26
CA ARG A 120 -28.94 2.92 -14.82
C ARG A 120 -30.07 1.89 -14.71
N ASP A 121 -30.21 1.02 -15.71
CA ASP A 121 -31.26 0.00 -15.75
C ASP A 121 -31.13 -1.00 -14.58
N HIS A 122 -29.89 -1.31 -14.19
CA HIS A 122 -29.60 -2.21 -13.06
C HIS A 122 -29.41 -1.50 -11.72
N GLY A 123 -29.47 -0.17 -11.65
CA GLY A 123 -29.30 0.59 -10.41
C GLY A 123 -27.91 0.46 -9.77
N VAL A 124 -26.87 0.21 -10.56
CA VAL A 124 -25.48 -0.01 -10.09
C VAL A 124 -24.53 0.99 -10.75
N SER A 125 -23.30 1.09 -10.24
CA SER A 125 -22.29 1.96 -10.83
C SER A 125 -21.77 1.40 -12.17
N ARG A 126 -21.25 2.26 -13.05
CA ARG A 126 -20.59 1.82 -14.30
C ARG A 126 -19.44 0.85 -14.03
N GLY A 127 -18.69 1.09 -12.94
CA GLY A 127 -17.61 0.21 -12.49
C GLY A 127 -18.08 -1.16 -11.98
N ALA A 128 -19.36 -1.32 -11.64
CA ALA A 128 -19.96 -2.61 -11.31
C ALA A 128 -20.39 -3.40 -12.55
N ILE A 129 -20.78 -2.71 -13.64
CA ILE A 129 -21.12 -3.35 -14.93
C ILE A 129 -19.85 -3.74 -15.70
N ARG A 130 -18.80 -2.90 -15.66
CA ARG A 130 -17.58 -3.08 -16.47
C ARG A 130 -16.94 -4.47 -16.37
N PRO A 131 -16.83 -5.11 -15.18
CA PRO A 131 -16.29 -6.47 -15.06
C PRO A 131 -17.15 -7.55 -15.74
N ALA A 132 -18.46 -7.33 -15.86
CA ALA A 132 -19.39 -8.30 -16.46
C ALA A 132 -19.30 -8.35 -18.01
N VAL A 133 -18.81 -7.27 -18.62
CA VAL A 133 -18.69 -7.09 -20.08
C VAL A 133 -17.26 -6.83 -20.53
N ALA A 134 -16.28 -7.05 -19.65
CA ALA A 134 -14.88 -6.68 -19.88
C ALA A 134 -14.29 -7.37 -21.13
N ASP A 135 -14.70 -8.60 -21.40
CA ASP A 135 -14.30 -9.40 -22.56
C ASP A 135 -15.01 -9.01 -23.86
N LEU A 136 -16.11 -8.26 -23.78
CA LEU A 136 -16.84 -7.73 -24.94
C LEU A 136 -16.43 -6.31 -25.32
N MET A 137 -15.69 -5.63 -24.45
CA MET A 137 -15.17 -4.31 -24.75
C MET A 137 -13.90 -4.51 -25.59
N PRO A 138 -13.81 -3.95 -26.82
CA PRO A 138 -12.53 -3.85 -27.49
C PRO A 138 -11.62 -3.07 -26.54
N ASP A 139 -10.43 -3.57 -26.24
CA ASP A 139 -9.39 -2.73 -25.63
C ASP A 139 -9.22 -1.52 -26.54
N HIS A 140 -9.79 -0.39 -26.15
CA HIS A 140 -9.47 0.90 -26.77
C HIS A 140 -8.09 1.32 -26.25
N THR A 141 -7.08 0.44 -26.33
CA THR A 141 -5.76 0.89 -26.71
C THR A 141 -5.94 1.36 -28.13
N ALA A 142 -6.03 2.68 -28.27
CA ALA A 142 -6.02 3.36 -29.54
C ALA A 142 -4.97 2.71 -30.45
N ILE A 143 -5.44 1.92 -31.42
CA ILE A 143 -4.76 1.79 -32.70
C ILE A 143 -5.09 3.11 -33.40
N GLU A 144 -4.51 4.20 -32.89
CA GLU A 144 -4.31 5.39 -33.70
C GLU A 144 -3.12 5.04 -34.58
N GLU A 145 -3.42 4.80 -35.86
CA GLU A 145 -2.43 4.79 -36.91
C GLU A 145 -1.51 6.01 -36.76
N ASP A 146 -0.23 5.70 -36.88
CA ASP A 146 0.95 6.54 -36.86
C ASP A 146 0.79 7.88 -37.61
N THR A 147 0.17 8.85 -36.95
CA THR A 147 0.37 10.27 -37.21
C THR A 147 0.76 10.88 -35.87
N PRO A 148 1.99 11.36 -35.65
CA PRO A 148 2.40 11.87 -34.36
C PRO A 148 1.54 13.09 -34.01
N ALA A 149 0.55 12.90 -33.15
CA ALA A 149 -0.10 14.01 -32.46
C ALA A 149 1.02 14.78 -31.72
N PRO A 150 1.04 16.12 -31.76
CA PRO A 150 2.08 16.89 -31.12
C PRO A 150 2.07 16.56 -29.62
N GLU A 151 3.10 15.83 -29.18
CA GLU A 151 3.31 15.50 -27.77
C GLU A 151 3.42 16.82 -27.00
N VAL A 152 2.36 17.19 -26.28
CA VAL A 152 2.32 18.44 -25.52
C VAL A 152 3.41 18.37 -24.43
N PRO A 153 4.32 19.36 -24.34
CA PRO A 153 5.33 19.37 -23.29
C PRO A 153 4.71 19.33 -21.90
N ALA A 154 5.16 18.41 -21.06
CA ALA A 154 4.75 18.28 -19.67
C ALA A 154 5.86 18.80 -18.75
N THR A 155 5.47 19.44 -17.65
CA THR A 155 6.42 19.89 -16.62
C THR A 155 6.47 18.87 -15.49
N LEU A 156 7.63 18.24 -15.28
CA LEU A 156 7.88 17.32 -14.18
C LEU A 156 8.95 17.86 -13.22
N ASP A 157 8.72 17.66 -11.92
CA ASP A 157 9.74 17.89 -10.90
C ASP A 157 10.66 16.65 -10.83
N MET A 158 11.93 16.79 -11.20
CA MET A 158 12.95 15.76 -11.13
C MET A 158 13.73 15.89 -9.80
N PRO A 159 13.91 14.81 -9.03
CA PRO A 159 14.75 14.86 -7.82
C PRO A 159 16.19 15.25 -8.13
N GLY A 160 16.81 16.09 -7.30
CA GLY A 160 18.16 16.62 -7.55
C GLY A 160 19.23 15.53 -7.75
N LYS A 161 19.13 14.40 -7.03
CA LYS A 161 20.04 13.27 -7.22
C LYS A 161 19.98 12.64 -8.62
N ILE A 162 18.82 12.71 -9.27
CA ILE A 162 18.63 12.25 -10.65
C ILE A 162 19.18 13.29 -11.62
N ALA A 163 18.91 14.57 -11.37
CA ALA A 163 19.48 15.66 -12.17
C ALA A 163 21.02 15.66 -12.13
N ASP A 164 21.63 15.45 -10.96
CA ASP A 164 23.08 15.38 -10.80
C ASP A 164 23.68 14.22 -11.59
N PHE A 165 23.07 13.03 -11.50
CA PHE A 165 23.50 11.85 -12.25
C PHE A 165 23.39 12.05 -13.77
N LEU A 166 22.27 12.61 -14.24
CA LEU A 166 22.04 12.84 -15.67
C LEU A 166 22.99 13.88 -16.27
N ARG A 167 23.40 14.90 -15.49
CA ARG A 167 24.41 15.88 -15.93
C ARG A 167 25.79 15.27 -16.15
N THR A 168 26.10 14.15 -15.48
CA THR A 168 27.35 13.41 -15.66
C THR A 168 27.23 12.27 -16.68
N THR A 169 26.03 12.01 -17.21
CA THR A 169 25.76 10.94 -18.17
C THR A 169 25.84 11.48 -19.60
N GLU A 170 26.27 10.64 -20.55
CA GLU A 170 26.21 10.97 -21.97
C GLU A 170 24.75 10.98 -22.46
N LEU A 171 24.26 12.17 -22.80
CA LEU A 171 22.90 12.44 -23.28
C LEU A 171 22.92 13.06 -24.68
N GLU A 172 21.82 12.88 -25.42
CA GLU A 172 21.59 13.57 -26.68
C GLU A 172 21.51 15.09 -26.48
N PRO A 173 21.85 15.92 -27.49
CA PRO A 173 21.83 17.38 -27.35
C PRO A 173 20.49 17.95 -26.89
N ALA A 174 19.37 17.37 -27.35
CA ALA A 174 18.03 17.78 -26.96
C ALA A 174 17.69 17.48 -25.49
N GLU A 175 18.17 16.36 -24.97
CA GLU A 175 18.01 15.94 -23.57
C GLU A 175 18.86 16.80 -22.64
N ARG A 176 20.10 17.11 -23.06
CA ARG A 176 21.00 18.01 -22.32
C ARG A 176 20.43 19.42 -22.26
N ALA A 177 19.97 19.97 -23.39
CA ALA A 177 19.34 21.29 -23.44
C ALA A 177 18.09 21.38 -22.53
N THR A 178 17.33 20.29 -22.44
CA THR A 178 16.16 20.19 -21.57
C THR A 178 16.53 20.28 -20.08
N LEU A 179 17.63 19.65 -19.67
CA LEU A 179 18.14 19.73 -18.29
C LEU A 179 18.73 21.12 -17.98
N ASP A 180 19.40 21.74 -18.95
CA ASP A 180 20.00 23.07 -18.82
C ASP A 180 18.95 24.17 -18.72
N GLN A 181 17.81 24.01 -19.41
CA GLN A 181 16.64 24.89 -19.30
C GLN A 181 15.81 24.63 -18.03
N GLY A 182 16.12 23.57 -17.27
CA GLY A 182 15.38 23.20 -16.08
C GLY A 182 15.54 24.22 -14.93
N VAL A 183 14.45 24.51 -14.23
CA VAL A 183 14.44 25.47 -13.10
C VAL A 183 14.70 24.74 -11.78
N THR A 184 15.77 25.11 -11.09
CA THR A 184 16.12 24.52 -9.79
C THR A 184 15.27 25.13 -8.66
N VAL A 185 14.54 24.29 -7.92
CA VAL A 185 13.76 24.68 -6.74
C VAL A 185 14.38 24.07 -5.49
N ARG A 186 14.79 24.91 -4.53
CA ARG A 186 15.39 24.46 -3.25
C ARG A 186 14.32 23.88 -2.31
N ARG A 187 14.59 22.72 -1.73
CA ARG A 187 13.69 22.01 -0.79
C ARG A 187 14.53 21.42 0.36
N GLY A 188 14.63 22.13 1.48
CA GLY A 188 15.41 21.68 2.65
C GLY A 188 16.89 21.43 2.31
N GLN A 189 17.42 20.27 2.71
CA GLN A 189 18.80 19.82 2.42
C GLN A 189 19.01 19.35 0.96
N GLY A 190 18.03 19.52 0.07
CA GLY A 190 18.11 19.09 -1.33
C GLY A 190 17.45 20.07 -2.30
N TYR A 191 17.36 19.67 -3.56
CA TYR A 191 16.67 20.43 -4.60
C TYR A 191 15.88 19.51 -5.53
N THR A 192 14.91 20.10 -6.23
CA THR A 192 14.19 19.49 -7.34
C THR A 192 14.42 20.33 -8.59
N LEU A 193 14.73 19.69 -9.71
CA LEU A 193 14.86 20.34 -11.01
C LEU A 193 13.51 20.24 -11.73
N ARG A 194 12.86 21.37 -11.98
CA ARG A 194 11.63 21.42 -12.76
C ARG A 194 11.97 21.42 -14.24
N VAL A 195 11.60 20.37 -14.95
CA VAL A 195 11.94 20.12 -16.34
C VAL A 195 10.66 20.11 -17.17
N THR A 196 10.60 20.89 -18.23
CA THR A 196 9.47 20.91 -19.17
C THR A 196 9.92 20.28 -20.48
N ALA A 197 9.38 19.11 -20.82
CA ALA A 197 9.71 18.42 -22.06
C ALA A 197 8.57 17.53 -22.53
N VAL A 198 8.64 17.09 -23.78
CA VAL A 198 7.70 16.11 -24.30
C VAL A 198 7.84 14.78 -23.53
N PRO A 199 6.75 14.03 -23.30
CA PRO A 199 6.79 12.76 -22.57
C PRO A 199 7.85 11.77 -23.07
N ALA A 200 8.12 11.73 -24.39
CA ALA A 200 9.20 10.90 -24.94
C ALA A 200 10.59 11.26 -24.35
N VAL A 201 10.91 12.55 -24.18
CA VAL A 201 12.19 12.99 -23.59
C VAL A 201 12.25 12.63 -22.10
N HIS A 202 11.16 12.77 -21.36
CA HIS A 202 11.10 12.33 -19.96
C HIS A 202 11.36 10.83 -19.79
N ARG A 203 10.84 10.00 -20.71
CA ARG A 203 11.09 8.55 -20.73
C ARG A 203 12.53 8.20 -21.05
N ARG A 204 13.16 8.88 -22.01
CA ARG A 204 14.58 8.66 -22.33
C ARG A 204 15.48 9.04 -21.16
N LEU A 205 15.25 10.20 -20.54
CA LEU A 205 15.95 10.60 -19.31
C LEU A 205 15.79 9.57 -18.18
N LEU A 206 14.60 8.96 -18.03
CA LEU A 206 14.39 7.89 -17.07
C LEU A 206 15.17 6.61 -17.43
N ALA A 207 15.23 6.24 -18.72
CA ALA A 207 15.99 5.08 -19.20
C ALA A 207 17.49 5.23 -18.94
N HIS A 208 18.07 6.42 -19.12
CA HIS A 208 19.47 6.69 -18.75
C HIS A 208 19.75 6.47 -17.25
N CYS A 209 18.72 6.53 -16.39
CA CYS A 209 18.85 6.26 -14.95
C CYS A 209 18.85 4.77 -14.59
N GLN A 210 18.74 3.85 -15.57
CA GLN A 210 18.74 2.40 -15.35
C GLN A 210 19.91 1.87 -14.47
N PRO A 211 21.16 2.38 -14.61
CA PRO A 211 22.30 1.95 -13.79
C PRO A 211 22.18 2.28 -12.29
N LEU A 212 21.25 3.16 -11.89
CA LEU A 212 21.03 3.48 -10.47
C LEU A 212 20.28 2.37 -9.69
N ASP A 213 19.67 1.41 -10.39
CA ASP A 213 19.06 0.22 -9.76
C ASP A 213 20.08 -0.90 -9.59
N ASP A 214 20.91 -1.10 -10.62
CA ASP A 214 21.88 -2.18 -10.70
C ASP A 214 23.30 -1.61 -10.68
N GLY A 215 23.81 -1.39 -9.46
CA GLY A 215 25.20 -0.97 -9.29
C GLY A 215 26.13 -2.03 -9.88
N GLN A 216 26.82 -1.68 -10.97
CA GLN A 216 27.99 -2.41 -11.48
C GLN A 216 29.04 -2.52 -10.35
N GLY A 217 28.96 -3.56 -9.53
CA GLY A 217 29.95 -3.90 -8.50
C GLY A 217 30.08 -2.94 -7.30
N VAL A 218 29.29 -1.87 -7.21
CA VAL A 218 29.28 -0.92 -6.07
C VAL A 218 27.89 -0.93 -5.41
N PRO A 219 27.77 -0.97 -4.07
CA PRO A 219 26.47 -1.00 -3.40
C PRO A 219 25.63 0.23 -3.80
N ALA A 220 24.52 0.00 -4.50
CA ALA A 220 23.63 1.07 -4.93
C ALA A 220 23.15 1.89 -3.72
N VAL A 221 23.35 3.21 -3.75
CA VAL A 221 23.05 4.11 -2.64
C VAL A 221 21.53 4.17 -2.45
N PRO A 222 20.97 3.80 -1.27
CA PRO A 222 19.52 3.71 -1.05
C PRO A 222 18.74 4.97 -1.44
N ALA A 223 19.36 6.14 -1.29
CA ALA A 223 18.76 7.40 -1.65
C ALA A 223 18.68 7.68 -3.16
N GLN A 224 19.53 7.07 -3.98
CA GLN A 224 19.46 7.16 -5.45
C GLN A 224 18.32 6.31 -5.99
N ARG A 225 18.16 5.07 -5.49
CA ARG A 225 17.00 4.22 -5.83
C ARG A 225 15.68 4.88 -5.49
N LYS A 226 15.58 5.49 -4.31
CA LYS A 226 14.37 6.24 -3.91
C LYS A 226 14.10 7.41 -4.87
N ALA A 227 15.12 8.19 -5.21
CA ALA A 227 15.00 9.32 -6.13
C ALA A 227 14.59 8.87 -7.54
N ARG A 228 15.10 7.74 -8.02
CA ARG A 228 14.70 7.19 -9.33
C ARG A 228 13.25 6.73 -9.33
N ARG A 229 12.82 5.96 -8.32
CA ARG A 229 11.43 5.53 -8.18
C ARG A 229 10.47 6.71 -8.12
N GLU A 230 10.85 7.78 -7.45
CA GLU A 230 10.06 9.01 -7.42
C GLU A 230 9.92 9.66 -8.79
N TYR A 231 11.01 9.71 -9.58
CA TYR A 231 10.96 10.20 -10.96
C TYR A 231 10.17 9.27 -11.88
N GLU A 232 10.36 7.96 -11.77
CA GLU A 232 9.61 6.92 -12.50
C GLU A 232 8.10 7.05 -12.26
N ASN A 233 7.67 7.20 -11.01
CA ASN A 233 6.26 7.41 -10.69
C ASN A 233 5.70 8.67 -11.39
N ARG A 234 6.47 9.77 -11.42
CA ARG A 234 6.07 11.02 -12.09
C ARG A 234 5.98 10.85 -13.60
N VAL A 235 6.93 10.17 -14.22
CA VAL A 235 6.89 9.85 -15.66
C VAL A 235 5.73 8.90 -15.96
N GLY A 236 5.45 7.92 -15.10
CA GLY A 236 4.32 7.00 -15.22
C GLY A 236 2.95 7.69 -15.21
N THR A 237 2.82 8.80 -14.47
CA THR A 237 1.58 9.61 -14.52
C THR A 237 1.31 10.27 -15.86
N LEU A 238 2.34 10.47 -16.71
CA LEU A 238 2.16 10.99 -18.08
C LEU A 238 1.56 9.95 -19.04
N THR A 239 1.61 8.65 -18.69
CA THR A 239 1.09 7.54 -19.50
C THR A 239 -0.37 7.20 -19.16
N SER A 240 -0.90 7.70 -18.04
CA SER A 240 -2.34 7.65 -17.78
C SER A 240 -2.98 8.86 -18.48
N PRO A 241 -3.74 8.70 -19.58
CA PRO A 241 -4.51 9.80 -20.13
C PRO A 241 -5.47 10.26 -19.03
N ASN A 242 -5.20 11.45 -18.51
CA ASN A 242 -5.94 12.04 -17.42
C ASN A 242 -7.34 12.37 -17.96
N HIS A 243 -8.28 11.45 -17.78
CA HIS A 243 -9.70 11.65 -18.03
C HIS A 243 -10.29 12.45 -16.87
N ASP A 244 -9.82 13.68 -16.67
CA ASP A 244 -10.59 14.69 -15.94
C ASP A 244 -9.98 16.09 -16.12
N ARG A 245 -10.65 16.91 -16.93
CA ARG A 245 -10.78 18.37 -16.79
C ARG A 245 -11.59 18.90 -17.96
N SER A 246 -12.90 18.81 -17.83
CA SER A 246 -13.86 19.67 -18.52
C SER A 246 -15.19 19.52 -17.81
N HIS A 247 -15.57 20.53 -17.02
CA HIS A 247 -16.80 21.30 -17.25
C HIS A 247 -16.90 22.46 -16.22
N PRO A 248 -17.66 23.52 -16.57
CA PRO A 248 -17.32 24.93 -16.36
C PRO A 248 -17.59 25.48 -14.96
#